data_AF-A0A3B1J6D9-F1
#
_entry.id   AF-A0A3B1J6D9-F1
#
_cell.length_a   1.000
_cell.length_b   1.000
_cell.length_c   1.000
_cell.angle_alpha   90.00
_cell.angle_beta   90.00
_cell.angle_gamma   90.00
#
_symmetry.space_group_name_H-M   'P 1'
#
loop_
_entity.id
_entity.type
_entity.pdbx_description
1 polymer ?
#
loop_
_entity_poly.entity_id
_entity_poly.type
_entity_poly.pdbx_seq_one_letter_code
_entity_poly.pdbx_strand_id
1 'polypeptide(L)'
;YCIKATAFDPEGIPGDDITVYQITPPVPGDVQVSLTLRSMGMAVYWQPVRGADLYYAQSSIGQNCTSTNGEPYCIISPLNCSENHLVVVTALNEAGPSTPSQPEAQITPCPPDSVEVGQVDVGNCSVSWGAVEWVDYYVAYVKRDDGAEEQCNTTSTTCYYNCDC
;
A
#
# COMPACT_ATOMS: atom_id res chain seq x y z
N TYR A 1 26.60 -14.07 -9.25
CA TYR A 1 27.91 -14.76 -9.22
C TYR A 1 29.02 -13.73 -9.15
N CYS A 2 30.15 -14.09 -8.52
CA CYS A 2 31.39 -13.30 -8.55
C CYS A 2 32.29 -13.92 -9.61
N ILE A 3 32.52 -13.21 -10.72
CA ILE A 3 33.35 -13.68 -11.81
C ILE A 3 34.69 -13.00 -11.68
N LYS A 4 35.74 -13.77 -11.40
CA LYS A 4 37.13 -13.30 -11.35
C LYS A 4 37.85 -13.85 -12.58
N ALA A 5 38.38 -12.97 -13.41
CA ALA A 5 39.20 -13.33 -14.55
C ALA A 5 40.63 -12.88 -14.30
N THR A 6 41.57 -13.80 -14.50
CA THR A 6 43.01 -13.59 -14.33
C THR A 6 43.71 -14.19 -15.54
N ALA A 7 44.60 -13.42 -16.17
CA ALA A 7 45.46 -13.92 -17.23
C ALA A 7 46.74 -14.51 -16.65
N PHE A 8 47.28 -15.53 -17.30
CA PHE A 8 48.54 -16.17 -16.92
C PHE A 8 49.51 -16.13 -18.11
N ASP A 9 50.78 -15.90 -17.85
CA ASP A 9 51.83 -16.00 -18.87
C ASP A 9 52.24 -17.48 -19.12
N PRO A 10 53.12 -17.76 -20.10
CA PRO A 10 53.59 -19.12 -20.38
C PRO A 10 54.35 -19.79 -19.22
N GLU A 11 54.87 -19.01 -18.27
CA GLU A 11 55.54 -19.50 -17.05
C GLU A 11 54.55 -19.74 -15.90
N GLY A 12 53.26 -19.42 -16.09
CA GLY A 12 52.20 -19.61 -15.11
C GLY A 12 52.09 -18.49 -14.08
N ILE A 13 52.72 -17.33 -14.31
CA ILE A 13 52.61 -16.17 -13.42
C ILE A 13 51.29 -15.45 -13.70
N PRO A 14 50.47 -15.16 -12.66
CA PRO A 14 49.23 -14.41 -12.83
C PRO A 14 49.51 -12.92 -13.03
N GLY A 15 48.81 -12.31 -13.98
CA GLY A 15 48.67 -10.86 -14.08
C GLY A 15 47.60 -10.31 -13.12
N ASP A 16 47.26 -9.03 -13.29
CA ASP A 16 46.18 -8.39 -12.53
C ASP A 16 44.84 -9.12 -12.76
N ASP A 17 44.01 -9.16 -11.72
CA ASP A 17 42.67 -9.72 -11.81
C ASP A 17 41.60 -8.65 -11.98
N ILE A 18 40.60 -8.97 -12.80
CA ILE A 18 39.35 -8.22 -12.89
C ILE A 18 38.24 -9.01 -12.24
N THR A 19 37.49 -8.36 -11.36
CA THR A 19 36.35 -8.94 -10.64
C THR A 19 35.07 -8.22 -11.05
N VAL A 20 34.10 -8.98 -11.57
CA VAL A 20 32.77 -8.49 -11.92
C VAL A 20 31.73 -9.14 -11.01
N TYR A 21 30.87 -8.30 -10.42
CA TYR A 21 29.75 -8.74 -9.60
C TYR A 21 28.47 -8.71 -10.43
N GLN A 22 27.95 -9.89 -10.76
CA GLN A 22 26.66 -10.03 -11.42
C GLN A 22 25.72 -10.81 -10.49
N ILE A 23 25.28 -10.14 -9.43
CA ILE A 23 24.33 -10.66 -8.45
C ILE A 23 23.06 -9.82 -8.48
N THR A 24 21.91 -10.47 -8.33
CA THR A 24 20.64 -9.77 -8.14
C THR A 24 20.67 -8.98 -6.83
N PRO A 25 19.87 -7.91 -6.71
CA PRO A 25 19.82 -7.14 -5.48
C PRO A 25 19.28 -7.98 -4.32
N PRO A 26 19.59 -7.62 -3.07
CA PRO A 26 18.89 -8.16 -1.91
C PRO A 26 17.39 -7.88 -1.95
N VAL A 27 16.63 -8.62 -1.14
CA VAL A 27 15.19 -8.38 -0.98
C VAL A 27 14.96 -7.08 -0.22
N PRO A 28 14.11 -6.16 -0.72
CA PRO A 28 13.69 -4.99 0.03
C PRO A 28 12.98 -5.38 1.34
N GLY A 29 13.38 -4.75 2.44
CA GLY A 29 12.76 -4.91 3.77
C GLY A 29 11.95 -3.68 4.18
N ASP A 30 11.29 -3.77 5.33
CA ASP A 30 10.49 -2.67 5.93
C ASP A 30 9.51 -2.04 4.92
N VAL A 31 8.74 -2.91 4.26
CA VAL A 31 7.72 -2.46 3.30
C VAL A 31 6.54 -1.90 4.08
N GLN A 32 6.15 -0.68 3.77
CA GLN A 32 5.04 0.01 4.41
C GLN A 32 4.12 0.60 3.35
N VAL A 33 2.83 0.60 3.63
CA VAL A 33 1.79 1.07 2.71
C VAL A 33 0.91 2.09 3.41
N SER A 34 0.52 3.13 2.69
CA SER A 34 -0.40 4.15 3.19
C SER A 34 -1.27 4.70 2.06
N LEU A 35 -2.55 4.90 2.33
CA LEU A 35 -3.44 5.60 1.41
C LEU A 35 -3.07 7.08 1.33
N THR A 36 -3.13 7.64 0.12
CA THR A 36 -2.91 9.07 -0.09
C THR A 36 -4.21 9.85 0.14
N LEU A 37 -4.16 10.93 0.92
CA LEU A 37 -5.35 11.68 1.34
C LEU A 37 -6.07 12.45 0.21
N ARG A 38 -5.45 12.63 -0.96
CA ARG A 38 -5.95 13.51 -2.04
C ARG A 38 -6.14 12.82 -3.39
N SER A 39 -5.47 11.71 -3.59
CA SER A 39 -5.59 10.85 -4.77
C SER A 39 -6.10 9.49 -4.29
N MET A 40 -6.99 8.83 -5.03
CA MET A 40 -7.32 7.42 -4.78
C MET A 40 -6.08 6.57 -5.13
N GLY A 41 -5.06 6.66 -4.28
CA GLY A 41 -3.72 6.15 -4.51
C GLY A 41 -3.15 5.60 -3.21
N MET A 42 -2.17 4.73 -3.33
CA MET A 42 -1.46 4.11 -2.21
C MET A 42 0.02 4.34 -2.42
N ALA A 43 0.63 5.03 -1.46
CA ALA A 43 2.07 5.16 -1.39
C ALA A 43 2.64 3.87 -0.78
N VAL A 44 3.62 3.29 -1.45
CA VAL A 44 4.36 2.12 -1.02
C VAL A 44 5.78 2.56 -0.74
N TYR A 45 6.27 2.29 0.47
CA TYR A 45 7.61 2.61 0.95
C TYR A 45 8.39 1.33 1.22
N TRP A 46 9.71 1.40 1.12
CA TRP A 46 10.60 0.27 1.42
C TRP A 46 12.00 0.76 1.81
N GLN A 47 12.78 -0.10 2.46
CA GLN A 47 14.19 0.16 2.70
C GLN A 47 15.02 -0.08 1.43
N PRO A 48 15.82 0.90 0.97
CA PRO A 48 16.73 0.71 -0.15
C PRO A 48 17.77 -0.38 0.10
N VAL A 49 18.05 -1.16 -0.94
CA VAL A 49 19.07 -2.19 -0.96
C VAL A 49 20.22 -1.79 -1.88
N ARG A 50 21.43 -2.23 -1.55
CA ARG A 50 22.63 -1.94 -2.34
C ARG A 50 22.58 -2.69 -3.68
N GLY A 51 22.89 -1.98 -4.76
CA GLY A 51 23.01 -2.55 -6.10
C GLY A 51 21.67 -2.76 -6.82
N ALA A 52 20.58 -2.15 -6.33
CA ALA A 52 19.34 -2.00 -7.07
C ALA A 52 19.38 -0.71 -7.90
N ASP A 53 19.03 -0.82 -9.17
CA ASP A 53 18.91 0.31 -10.10
C ASP A 53 17.48 0.87 -10.11
N LEU A 54 16.49 -0.01 -9.89
CA LEU A 54 15.08 0.33 -9.81
C LEU A 54 14.34 -0.58 -8.83
N TYR A 55 13.16 -0.12 -8.41
CA TYR A 55 12.23 -0.90 -7.61
C TYR A 55 10.89 -1.00 -8.32
N TYR A 56 10.26 -2.16 -8.18
CA TYR A 56 8.96 -2.47 -8.73
C TYR A 56 8.04 -2.93 -7.60
N ALA A 57 6.99 -2.16 -7.33
CA ALA A 57 5.96 -2.52 -6.38
C ALA A 57 4.72 -2.98 -7.14
N GLN A 58 4.13 -4.10 -6.72
CA GLN A 58 2.92 -4.63 -7.33
C GLN A 58 1.93 -5.09 -6.26
N SER A 59 0.65 -4.90 -6.56
CA SER A 59 -0.48 -5.38 -5.78
C SER A 59 -0.97 -6.74 -6.30
N SER A 60 -1.58 -7.54 -5.42
CA SER A 60 -2.27 -8.81 -5.75
C SER A 60 -3.31 -8.70 -6.86
N ILE A 61 -3.86 -7.50 -7.10
CA ILE A 61 -4.86 -7.25 -8.15
C ILE A 61 -4.24 -6.75 -9.47
N GLY A 62 -2.91 -6.76 -9.61
CA GLY A 62 -2.20 -6.45 -10.85
C GLY A 62 -1.83 -4.97 -11.06
N GLN A 63 -2.26 -4.08 -10.18
CA GLN A 63 -1.80 -2.68 -10.15
C GLN A 63 -0.34 -2.60 -9.68
N ASN A 64 0.42 -1.64 -10.19
CA ASN A 64 1.84 -1.53 -9.91
C ASN A 64 2.37 -0.10 -10.01
N CYS A 65 3.56 0.12 -9.49
CA CYS A 65 4.36 1.32 -9.71
C CYS A 65 5.85 0.97 -9.77
N THR A 66 6.59 1.83 -10.46
CA THR A 66 8.05 1.78 -10.52
C THR A 66 8.66 3.00 -9.87
N SER A 67 9.77 2.79 -9.17
CA SER A 67 10.65 3.86 -8.71
C SER A 67 11.98 3.75 -9.43
N THR A 68 12.41 4.84 -10.03
CA THR A 68 13.73 5.00 -10.66
C THR A 68 14.54 6.02 -9.88
N ASN A 69 15.88 5.93 -9.95
CA ASN A 69 16.81 6.85 -9.26
C ASN A 69 16.92 6.68 -7.74
N GLY A 70 16.53 5.54 -7.19
CA GLY A 70 16.76 5.21 -5.78
C GLY A 70 15.80 5.87 -4.79
N GLU A 71 14.67 6.43 -5.24
CA GLU A 71 13.61 6.85 -4.32
C GLU A 71 13.04 5.62 -3.60
N PRO A 72 12.97 5.62 -2.25
CA PRO A 72 12.53 4.49 -1.45
C PRO A 72 10.99 4.31 -1.44
N TYR A 73 10.30 4.86 -2.44
CA TYR A 73 8.85 4.82 -2.51
C TYR A 73 8.32 4.94 -3.94
N CYS A 74 7.09 4.49 -4.16
CA CYS A 74 6.30 4.84 -5.34
C CYS A 74 4.80 4.85 -5.00
N ILE A 75 3.98 5.41 -5.90
CA ILE A 75 2.54 5.53 -5.69
C ILE A 75 1.81 4.65 -6.71
N ILE A 76 1.02 3.69 -6.22
CA ILE A 76 0.08 2.92 -7.04
C ILE A 76 -1.20 3.73 -7.15
N SER A 77 -1.57 4.11 -8.38
CA SER A 77 -2.75 4.92 -8.66
C SER A 77 -3.19 4.72 -10.12
N PRO A 78 -4.50 4.78 -10.42
CA PRO A 78 -5.62 4.89 -9.48
C PRO A 78 -5.92 3.55 -8.79
N LEU A 79 -6.48 3.60 -7.58
CA LEU A 79 -7.05 2.46 -6.86
C LEU A 79 -8.56 2.44 -7.02
N ASN A 80 -9.15 1.25 -7.02
CA ASN A 80 -10.58 1.13 -6.77
C ASN A 80 -10.81 0.99 -5.27
N CYS A 81 -12.05 1.22 -4.85
CA CYS A 81 -12.45 0.97 -3.48
C CYS A 81 -13.03 -0.45 -3.32
N SER A 82 -13.20 -0.88 -2.07
CA SER A 82 -13.51 -2.25 -1.64
C SER A 82 -12.50 -3.29 -2.13
N GLU A 83 -11.22 -2.92 -2.19
CA GLU A 83 -10.13 -3.85 -2.54
C GLU A 83 -9.24 -4.12 -1.32
N ASN A 84 -8.78 -5.37 -1.20
CA ASN A 84 -7.74 -5.77 -0.26
C ASN A 84 -6.46 -6.07 -1.05
N HIS A 85 -5.53 -5.12 -1.02
CA HIS A 85 -4.28 -5.17 -1.75
C HIS A 85 -3.22 -5.89 -0.91
N LEU A 86 -2.60 -6.93 -1.47
CA LEU A 86 -1.35 -7.47 -0.95
C LEU A 86 -0.21 -6.93 -1.81
N VAL A 87 0.60 -6.04 -1.25
CA VAL A 87 1.66 -5.34 -1.97
C VAL A 87 3.00 -6.01 -1.70
N VAL A 88 3.74 -6.28 -2.77
CA VAL A 88 5.13 -6.75 -2.68
C VAL A 88 6.04 -5.81 -3.47
N VAL A 89 7.28 -5.67 -3.00
CA VAL A 89 8.31 -4.87 -3.64
C VAL A 89 9.44 -5.78 -4.10
N THR A 90 9.90 -5.56 -5.33
CA THR A 90 11.03 -6.27 -5.93
C THR A 90 12.09 -5.27 -6.36
N ALA A 91 13.35 -5.51 -5.99
CA ALA A 91 14.48 -4.72 -6.46
C ALA A 91 15.04 -5.33 -7.74
N LEU A 92 15.42 -4.50 -8.72
CA LEU A 92 15.95 -4.96 -10.00
C LEU A 92 17.28 -4.26 -10.32
N ASN A 93 18.16 -5.01 -10.97
CA ASN A 93 19.38 -4.51 -11.60
C ASN A 93 19.67 -5.29 -12.90
N GLU A 94 20.82 -5.03 -13.53
CA GLU A 94 21.24 -5.74 -14.75
C GLU A 94 21.36 -7.27 -14.60
N ALA A 95 21.58 -7.79 -13.38
CA ALA A 95 21.63 -9.22 -13.12
C ALA A 95 20.23 -9.85 -12.97
N GLY A 96 19.19 -9.03 -12.88
CA GLY A 96 17.79 -9.44 -12.79
C GLY A 96 17.09 -9.02 -11.49
N PRO A 97 15.88 -9.54 -11.23
CA PRO A 97 15.11 -9.22 -10.05
C PRO A 97 15.60 -9.96 -8.80
N SER A 98 15.45 -9.32 -7.65
CA SER A 98 15.44 -9.97 -6.35
C SER A 98 14.24 -10.91 -6.22
N THR A 99 14.19 -11.73 -5.17
CA THR A 99 12.90 -12.27 -4.73
C THR A 99 12.01 -11.13 -4.20
N PRO A 100 10.67 -11.24 -4.30
CA PRO A 100 9.76 -10.25 -3.74
C PRO A 100 9.89 -10.14 -2.21
N SER A 101 9.56 -8.97 -1.67
CA SER A 101 9.41 -8.75 -0.23
C SER A 101 8.31 -9.62 0.39
N GLN A 102 8.22 -9.60 1.72
CA GLN A 102 6.99 -10.06 2.37
C GLN A 102 5.81 -9.17 1.92
N PRO A 103 4.63 -9.75 1.73
CA PRO A 103 3.44 -9.00 1.32
C PRO A 103 2.95 -8.13 2.47
N GLU A 104 2.66 -6.87 2.16
CA GLU A 104 2.04 -5.91 3.07
C GLU A 104 0.59 -5.67 2.65
N ALA A 105 -0.34 -5.74 3.60
CA ALA A 105 -1.77 -5.62 3.32
C ALA A 105 -2.26 -4.17 3.42
N GLN A 106 -3.04 -3.71 2.45
CA GLN A 106 -3.72 -2.43 2.50
C GLN A 106 -5.15 -2.58 1.98
N ILE A 107 -6.11 -2.08 2.76
CA ILE A 107 -7.52 -2.05 2.37
C ILE A 107 -7.88 -0.65 1.88
N THR A 108 -8.71 -0.56 0.84
CA THR A 108 -9.30 0.68 0.33
C THR A 108 -10.82 0.69 0.58
N PRO A 109 -11.32 1.16 1.72
CA PRO A 109 -12.77 1.15 1.98
C PRO A 109 -13.55 1.98 0.94
N CYS A 110 -14.64 1.44 0.38
CA CYS A 110 -15.61 2.28 -0.34
C CYS A 110 -16.43 3.13 0.64
N PRO A 111 -16.97 4.28 0.17
CA PRO A 111 -18.07 4.93 0.86
C PRO A 111 -19.22 3.94 1.09
N PRO A 112 -19.89 3.96 2.26
CA PRO A 112 -21.10 3.18 2.46
C PRO A 112 -22.19 3.60 1.47
N ASP A 113 -22.78 2.63 0.78
CA ASP A 113 -23.92 2.87 -0.11
C ASP A 113 -25.23 3.01 0.66
N SER A 114 -26.28 3.51 0.01
CA SER A 114 -27.66 3.49 0.53
C SER A 114 -27.82 4.10 1.93
N VAL A 115 -27.29 5.30 2.13
CA VAL A 115 -27.49 6.04 3.38
C VAL A 115 -28.95 6.45 3.50
N GLU A 116 -29.65 5.88 4.47
CA GLU A 116 -31.05 6.12 4.77
C GLU A 116 -31.20 6.72 6.16
N VAL A 117 -32.12 7.68 6.28
CA VAL A 117 -32.49 8.29 7.55
C VAL A 117 -33.92 7.90 7.87
N GLY A 118 -34.13 7.40 9.08
CA GLY A 118 -35.42 7.00 9.60
C GLY A 118 -35.70 7.64 10.96
N GLN A 119 -36.97 7.75 11.30
CA GLN A 119 -37.40 8.10 12.65
C GLN A 119 -37.94 6.84 13.32
N VAL A 120 -37.30 6.41 14.40
CA VAL A 120 -37.69 5.23 15.16
C VAL A 120 -38.81 5.60 16.13
N ASP A 121 -38.61 6.71 16.85
CA ASP A 121 -39.58 7.30 17.78
C ASP A 121 -39.52 8.83 17.73
N VAL A 122 -40.47 9.51 18.37
CA VAL A 122 -40.42 10.97 18.52
C VAL A 122 -39.12 11.36 19.24
N GLY A 123 -38.28 12.16 18.58
CA GLY A 123 -36.97 12.56 19.09
C GLY A 123 -35.82 11.58 18.88
N ASN A 124 -36.10 10.36 18.42
CA ASN A 124 -35.09 9.32 18.20
C ASN A 124 -35.02 8.92 16.72
N CYS A 125 -33.98 9.37 16.05
CA CYS A 125 -33.72 9.08 14.64
C CYS A 125 -32.62 8.04 14.49
N SER A 126 -32.62 7.39 13.34
CA SER A 126 -31.61 6.44 12.93
C SER A 126 -31.03 6.82 11.57
N VAL A 127 -29.73 6.64 11.40
CA VAL A 127 -29.08 6.62 10.10
C VAL A 127 -28.55 5.21 9.87
N SER A 128 -28.82 4.64 8.70
CA SER A 128 -28.35 3.32 8.29
C SER A 128 -27.70 3.39 6.91
N TRP A 129 -26.80 2.45 6.64
CA TRP A 129 -26.08 2.35 5.36
C TRP A 129 -25.86 0.89 4.96
N GLY A 130 -25.41 0.64 3.74
CA GLY A 130 -24.98 -0.67 3.27
C GLY A 130 -23.65 -1.10 3.90
N ALA A 131 -23.49 -2.40 4.14
CA ALA A 131 -22.22 -2.96 4.62
C ALA A 131 -21.11 -2.83 3.56
N VAL A 132 -19.94 -2.36 3.97
CA VAL A 132 -18.71 -2.26 3.17
C VAL A 132 -17.79 -3.42 3.55
N GLU A 133 -17.24 -4.11 2.55
CA GLU A 133 -16.30 -5.20 2.79
C GLU A 133 -14.98 -4.71 3.41
N TRP A 134 -14.35 -5.56 4.22
CA TRP A 134 -13.02 -5.32 4.81
C TRP A 134 -12.93 -4.13 5.78
N VAL A 135 -14.06 -3.61 6.25
CA VAL A 135 -14.13 -2.52 7.24
C VAL A 135 -14.47 -3.06 8.63
N ASP A 136 -13.73 -2.61 9.65
CA ASP A 136 -13.93 -3.02 11.04
C ASP A 136 -15.01 -2.21 11.77
N TYR A 137 -15.14 -0.91 11.44
CA TYR A 137 -16.09 0.00 12.07
C TYR A 137 -16.45 1.19 11.18
N TYR A 138 -17.54 1.85 11.51
CA TYR A 138 -18.07 3.03 10.84
C TYR A 138 -18.15 4.19 11.82
N VAL A 139 -17.97 5.41 11.31
CA VAL A 139 -18.21 6.63 12.06
C VAL A 139 -19.17 7.52 11.28
N ALA A 140 -20.34 7.78 11.87
CA ALA A 140 -21.30 8.76 11.37
C ALA A 140 -21.13 10.08 12.11
N TYR A 141 -21.05 11.19 11.36
CA TYR A 141 -21.00 12.55 11.89
C TYR A 141 -22.38 13.19 11.69
N VAL A 142 -23.11 13.39 12.78
CA VAL A 142 -24.44 13.98 12.78
C VAL A 142 -24.32 15.44 13.20
N LYS A 143 -24.54 16.34 12.25
CA LYS A 143 -24.44 17.79 12.50
C LYS A 143 -25.84 18.39 12.65
N ARG A 144 -26.07 19.06 13.77
CA ARG A 144 -27.31 19.77 14.10
C ARG A 144 -27.28 21.21 13.57
N ASP A 145 -28.45 21.82 13.45
CA ASP A 145 -28.61 23.19 12.93
C ASP A 145 -27.96 24.25 13.83
N ASP A 146 -27.83 23.99 15.13
CA ASP A 146 -27.11 24.83 16.09
C ASP A 146 -25.57 24.75 15.95
N GLY A 147 -25.09 23.91 15.03
CA GLY A 147 -23.68 23.67 14.76
C GLY A 147 -23.04 22.59 15.64
N ALA A 148 -23.77 22.00 16.59
CA ALA A 148 -23.28 20.86 17.36
C ALA A 148 -23.08 19.65 16.43
N GLU A 149 -22.00 18.91 16.66
CA GLU A 149 -21.70 17.68 15.92
C GLU A 149 -21.60 16.53 16.92
N GLU A 150 -22.38 15.48 16.67
CA GLU A 150 -22.33 14.23 17.40
C GLU A 150 -21.71 13.16 16.53
N GLN A 151 -20.85 12.33 17.13
CA GLN A 151 -20.19 11.23 16.45
C GLN A 151 -20.75 9.91 16.94
N CYS A 152 -21.21 9.08 16.02
CA CYS A 152 -21.64 7.72 16.31
C CYS A 152 -20.65 6.73 15.71
N ASN A 153 -19.88 6.06 16.58
CA ASN A 153 -18.98 4.98 16.21
C ASN A 153 -19.66 3.63 16.45
N THR A 154 -19.74 2.79 15.43
CA THR A 154 -20.43 1.51 15.48
C THR A 154 -19.76 0.49 14.57
N THR A 155 -19.80 -0.78 14.95
CA THR A 155 -19.43 -1.91 14.08
C THR A 155 -20.63 -2.42 13.26
N SER A 156 -21.83 -1.90 13.56
CA SER A 156 -23.06 -2.19 12.81
C SER A 156 -23.24 -1.21 11.64
N THR A 157 -24.25 -1.45 10.82
CA THR A 157 -24.62 -0.59 9.70
C THR A 157 -25.70 0.43 10.06
N THR A 158 -25.89 0.70 11.35
CA THR A 158 -26.93 1.62 11.85
C THR A 158 -26.44 2.34 13.10
N CYS A 159 -26.77 3.63 13.16
CA CYS A 159 -26.51 4.55 14.25
C CYS A 159 -27.79 5.26 14.64
N TYR A 160 -27.95 5.53 15.93
CA TYR A 160 -29.09 6.28 16.48
C TYR A 160 -28.62 7.61 17.03
N TYR A 161 -29.44 8.65 16.86
CA TYR A 161 -29.14 10.00 17.32
C TYR A 161 -30.42 10.74 17.70
N ASN A 162 -30.28 11.75 18.57
CA ASN A 162 -31.41 12.59 18.95
C ASN A 162 -31.71 13.61 17.84
N CYS A 163 -32.97 13.67 17.41
CA CYS A 163 -33.45 14.56 16.36
C CYS A 163 -34.61 15.44 16.82
N ASP A 164 -34.67 15.78 18.11
CA ASP A 164 -35.62 16.73 18.67
C ASP A 164 -35.46 18.12 18.04
N CYS A 165 -36.59 18.68 17.58
CA CYS A 165 -36.74 20.05 17.10
C CYS A 165 -36.83 21.06 18.25
#